data_AF-A0A0V0GLB9-F1
#
_entry.id   AF-A0A0V0GLB9-F1
#
_cell.length_a   1.000
_cell.length_b   1.000
_cell.length_c   1.000
_cell.angle_alpha   90.00
_cell.angle_beta   90.00
_cell.angle_gamma   90.00
#
_symmetry.space_group_name_H-M   'P 1'
#
loop_
_entity.id
_entity.type
_entity.pdbx_description
1 polymer ?
#
loop_
_entity_poly.entity_id
_entity_poly.type
_entity_poly.pdbx_seq_one_letter_code
_entity_poly.pdbx_strand_id
1 'polypeptide(L)'
;MYKSTSARYASAERYSDALNVLQSGACLQLDKAQITCGAELSLLFAETLAKSKVPYDEDTLDRVKKIFKKFPRLSVPQHLELADDDDLQKLSEAIAAAKTRVEGCSSFLKAAIKWSAEFGAHRYGSSGAA
;
A
#
# COMPACT_ATOMS: atom_id res chain seq x y z
N MET A 1 -4.30 14.72 -9.03
CA MET A 1 -5.28 14.15 -9.99
C MET A 1 -5.77 12.76 -9.58
N TYR A 2 -4.91 11.77 -9.27
CA TYR A 2 -5.36 10.40 -8.94
C TYR A 2 -6.49 10.30 -7.89
N LYS A 3 -6.35 10.95 -6.73
CA LYS A 3 -7.36 10.89 -5.65
C LYS A 3 -8.72 11.47 -6.05
N SER A 4 -8.73 12.64 -6.70
CA SER A 4 -10.00 13.28 -7.09
C SER A 4 -10.68 12.51 -8.21
N THR A 5 -9.91 11.88 -9.10
CA THR A 5 -10.45 11.00 -10.14
C THR A 5 -10.99 9.70 -9.55
N SER A 6 -10.26 9.02 -8.66
CA SER A 6 -10.74 7.80 -8.01
C SER A 6 -11.97 8.06 -7.14
N ALA A 7 -12.02 9.18 -6.43
CA ALA A 7 -13.19 9.59 -5.65
C ALA A 7 -14.44 9.77 -6.53
N ARG A 8 -14.29 10.39 -7.72
CA ARG A 8 -15.37 10.56 -8.70
C ARG A 8 -15.87 9.23 -9.24
N TYR A 9 -14.97 8.28 -9.53
CA TYR A 9 -15.38 6.94 -9.92
C TYR A 9 -16.10 6.20 -8.79
N ALA A 10 -15.57 6.28 -7.56
CA ALA A 10 -16.19 5.65 -6.40
C ALA A 10 -17.57 6.23 -6.07
N SER A 11 -17.78 7.54 -6.22
CA SER A 11 -19.11 8.16 -6.03
C SER A 11 -20.13 7.75 -7.09
N ALA A 12 -19.65 7.33 -8.26
CA ALA A 12 -20.48 6.77 -9.33
C ALA A 12 -20.55 5.24 -9.28
N GLU A 13 -20.14 4.61 -8.17
CA GLU A 13 -20.08 3.15 -7.96
C GLU A 13 -19.22 2.39 -8.99
N ARG A 14 -18.38 3.11 -9.74
CA ARG A 14 -17.41 2.56 -10.70
C ARG A 14 -16.13 2.14 -10.00
N TYR A 15 -16.26 1.21 -9.05
CA TYR A 15 -15.14 0.81 -8.18
C TYR A 15 -13.99 0.16 -8.95
N SER A 16 -14.27 -0.58 -10.03
CA SER A 16 -13.22 -1.13 -10.90
C SER A 16 -12.31 -0.04 -11.48
N ASP A 17 -12.90 1.05 -11.99
CA ASP A 17 -12.17 2.19 -12.54
C ASP A 17 -11.39 2.94 -11.46
N ALA A 18 -11.99 3.12 -10.29
CA ALA A 18 -11.31 3.71 -9.13
C ALA A 18 -10.06 2.90 -8.75
N LEU A 19 -10.20 1.57 -8.63
CA LEU A 19 -9.10 0.66 -8.31
C LEU A 19 -8.01 0.67 -9.39
N ASN A 20 -8.38 0.74 -10.67
CA ASN A 20 -7.43 0.81 -11.78
C ASN A 20 -6.57 2.08 -11.73
N VAL A 21 -7.21 3.23 -11.52
CA VAL A 21 -6.51 4.52 -11.39
C VAL A 21 -5.63 4.56 -10.14
N LEU A 22 -6.12 4.05 -9.02
CA LEU A 22 -5.35 4.00 -7.76
C LEU A 22 -4.13 3.10 -7.89
N GLN A 23 -4.27 1.89 -8.43
CA GLN A 23 -3.16 0.97 -8.61
C GLN A 23 -2.12 1.54 -9.58
N SER A 24 -2.55 2.07 -10.72
CA SER A 24 -1.67 2.70 -11.70
C SER A 24 -0.89 3.87 -11.09
N GLY A 25 -1.59 4.77 -10.39
CA GLY A 25 -0.98 5.89 -9.71
C GLY A 25 -0.02 5.48 -8.60
N ALA A 26 -0.40 4.52 -7.76
CA ALA A 26 0.46 4.00 -6.71
C ALA A 26 1.76 3.43 -7.28
N CYS A 27 1.67 2.55 -8.29
CA CYS A 27 2.85 1.97 -8.93
C CYS A 27 3.75 3.05 -9.53
N LEU A 28 3.19 4.01 -10.28
CA LEU A 28 3.97 5.08 -10.92
C LEU A 28 4.70 5.95 -9.89
N GLN A 29 4.03 6.31 -8.80
CA GLN A 29 4.62 7.17 -7.76
C GLN A 29 5.72 6.45 -7.00
N LEU A 30 5.50 5.18 -6.64
CA LEU A 30 6.52 4.35 -5.98
C LEU A 30 7.73 4.11 -6.90
N ASP A 31 7.51 3.86 -8.20
CA ASP A 31 8.58 3.72 -9.20
C ASP A 31 9.43 4.99 -9.33
N LYS A 32 8.83 6.17 -9.12
CA LYS A 32 9.52 7.47 -9.14
C LYS A 32 10.05 7.90 -7.77
N ALA A 33 10.15 6.99 -6.80
CA ALA A 33 10.54 7.24 -5.42
C ALA A 33 9.69 8.31 -4.70
N GLN A 34 8.49 8.61 -5.19
CA GLN A 34 7.52 9.50 -4.53
C GLN A 34 6.73 8.71 -3.47
N ILE A 35 7.44 8.31 -2.41
CA ILE A 35 6.96 7.31 -1.45
C ILE A 35 5.68 7.76 -0.75
N THR A 36 5.63 9.00 -0.26
CA THR A 36 4.44 9.50 0.46
C THR A 36 3.19 9.44 -0.42
N CYS A 37 3.28 9.94 -1.65
CA CYS A 37 2.15 9.90 -2.59
C CYS A 37 1.80 8.48 -3.01
N GLY A 38 2.80 7.63 -3.28
CA GLY A 38 2.59 6.24 -3.65
C GLY A 38 1.94 5.42 -2.53
N ALA A 39 2.39 5.61 -1.30
CA ALA A 39 1.83 4.97 -0.11
C ALA A 39 0.38 5.38 0.14
N GLU A 40 0.08 6.67 0.00
CA GLU A 40 -1.28 7.18 0.19
C GLU A 40 -2.27 6.63 -0.85
N LEU A 41 -1.85 6.53 -2.12
CA LEU A 41 -2.67 5.89 -3.16
C LEU A 41 -2.82 4.38 -2.93
N SER A 42 -1.80 3.73 -2.38
CA SER A 42 -1.85 2.31 -2.01
C SER A 42 -2.84 2.06 -0.88
N LEU A 43 -2.84 2.91 0.15
CA LEU A 43 -3.80 2.87 1.24
C LEU A 43 -5.23 3.05 0.71
N LEU A 44 -5.46 4.09 -0.11
CA LEU A 44 -6.77 4.33 -0.73
C LEU A 44 -7.22 3.15 -1.60
N PHE A 45 -6.31 2.46 -2.28
CA PHE A 45 -6.63 1.23 -3.02
C PHE A 45 -7.19 0.16 -2.09
N ALA A 46 -6.51 -0.14 -0.98
CA ALA A 46 -6.96 -1.14 0.00
C ALA A 46 -8.30 -0.74 0.67
N GLU A 47 -8.47 0.53 1.02
CA GLU A 47 -9.74 1.05 1.56
C GLU A 47 -10.86 0.96 0.53
N THR A 48 -10.57 1.21 -0.75
CA THR A 48 -11.55 1.09 -1.83
C THR A 48 -11.99 -0.37 -1.98
N LEU A 49 -11.07 -1.34 -1.91
CA LEU A 49 -11.40 -2.78 -1.94
C LEU A 49 -12.41 -3.15 -0.85
N ALA A 50 -12.16 -2.72 0.39
CA ALA A 50 -13.05 -2.94 1.52
C ALA A 50 -14.41 -2.25 1.33
N LYS A 51 -14.39 -0.97 0.92
CA LYS A 51 -15.60 -0.17 0.69
C LYS A 51 -16.49 -0.77 -0.40
N SER A 52 -15.90 -1.24 -1.49
CA SER A 52 -16.63 -1.88 -2.59
C SER A 52 -16.92 -3.36 -2.36
N LYS A 53 -16.54 -3.90 -1.19
CA LYS A 53 -16.74 -5.31 -0.81
C LYS A 53 -16.22 -6.29 -1.88
N VAL A 54 -15.08 -5.96 -2.49
CA VAL A 54 -14.50 -6.82 -3.53
C VAL A 54 -14.11 -8.15 -2.87
N PRO A 55 -14.56 -9.29 -3.40
CA PRO A 55 -14.21 -10.60 -2.85
C PRO A 55 -12.70 -10.82 -2.95
N TYR A 56 -12.16 -11.56 -2.00
CA TYR A 56 -10.79 -12.01 -2.09
C TYR A 56 -10.67 -13.12 -3.14
N ASP A 57 -9.97 -12.83 -4.23
CA ASP A 57 -9.56 -13.78 -5.26
C ASP A 57 -8.07 -13.59 -5.61
N GLU A 58 -7.54 -14.49 -6.45
CA GLU A 58 -6.12 -14.45 -6.84
C GLU A 58 -5.79 -13.18 -7.64
N ASP A 59 -6.70 -12.70 -8.49
CA ASP A 59 -6.50 -11.51 -9.30
C ASP A 59 -6.38 -10.25 -8.42
N THR A 60 -7.28 -10.08 -7.46
CA THR A 60 -7.28 -8.93 -6.54
C THR A 60 -6.07 -8.99 -5.61
N LEU A 61 -5.72 -10.19 -5.13
CA LEU A 61 -4.50 -10.40 -4.36
C LEU A 61 -3.25 -10.03 -5.18
N ASP A 62 -3.19 -10.39 -6.45
CA ASP A 62 -2.05 -10.08 -7.31
C ASP A 62 -1.91 -8.58 -7.57
N ARG A 63 -3.01 -7.83 -7.59
CA ARG A 63 -2.96 -6.36 -7.60
C ARG A 63 -2.34 -5.79 -6.33
N VAL A 64 -2.72 -6.31 -5.15
CA VAL A 64 -2.10 -5.94 -3.86
C VAL A 64 -0.61 -6.27 -3.86
N LYS A 65 -0.22 -7.49 -4.27
CA LYS A 65 1.19 -7.90 -4.39
C LYS A 65 1.96 -7.01 -5.36
N LYS A 66 1.35 -6.62 -6.48
CA LYS A 66 1.98 -5.75 -7.48
C LYS A 66 2.33 -4.39 -6.89
N ILE A 67 1.43 -3.78 -6.13
CA ILE A 67 1.70 -2.52 -5.42
C ILE A 67 2.78 -2.74 -4.36
N PHE A 68 2.66 -3.78 -3.52
CA PHE A 68 3.63 -4.09 -2.47
C PHE A 68 5.06 -4.22 -3.01
N LYS A 69 5.25 -4.92 -4.13
CA LYS A 69 6.56 -5.10 -4.79
C LYS A 69 7.20 -3.78 -5.24
N LYS A 70 6.43 -2.70 -5.37
CA LYS A 70 6.95 -1.36 -5.74
C LYS A 70 7.43 -0.55 -4.55
N PHE A 71 7.07 -0.92 -3.31
CA PHE A 71 7.63 -0.24 -2.16
C PHE A 71 9.15 -0.44 -2.10
N PRO A 72 9.93 0.62 -1.84
CA PRO A 72 11.38 0.52 -1.77
C PRO A 72 11.76 -0.42 -0.62
N ARG A 73 12.71 -1.32 -0.88
CA ARG A 73 13.32 -2.12 0.18
C ARG A 73 14.15 -1.20 1.05
N LEU A 74 14.01 -1.33 2.36
CA LEU A 74 14.77 -0.54 3.32
C LEU A 74 16.25 -0.90 3.18
N SER A 75 17.06 0.04 2.70
CA SER A 75 18.51 0.01 2.90
C SER A 75 18.80 0.75 4.20
N VAL A 76 19.13 0.01 5.26
CA VAL A 76 19.71 0.61 6.47
C VAL A 76 21.12 1.06 6.10
N PRO A 77 21.53 2.31 6.39
CA PRO A 77 22.93 2.71 6.20
C PRO A 77 23.84 1.83 7.07
N GLN A 78 24.74 1.06 6.44
CA GLN A 78 25.62 0.08 7.13
C GLN A 78 26.95 0.68 7.61
N HIS A 79 27.24 1.93 7.26
CA HIS A 79 28.48 2.61 7.65
C HIS A 79 28.23 4.11 7.74
N LEU A 80 28.13 4.64 8.95
CA LEU A 80 28.31 6.06 9.21
C LEU A 80 29.33 6.18 10.33
N GLU A 81 30.55 6.56 9.97
CA GLU A 81 31.49 7.11 10.95
C GLU A 81 30.91 8.45 11.38
N LEU A 82 30.36 8.51 12.59
CA LEU A 82 29.75 9.71 13.18
C LEU A 82 30.85 10.70 13.59
N ALA A 83 31.53 11.28 12.61
CA ALA A 83 32.71 12.11 12.84
C ALA A 83 32.36 13.59 13.12
N ASP A 84 31.20 14.08 12.66
CA ASP A 84 30.74 15.47 12.86
C ASP A 84 29.20 15.64 12.93
N ASP A 85 28.76 16.86 13.27
CA ASP A 85 27.34 17.25 13.40
C ASP A 85 26.57 17.16 12.07
N ASP A 86 27.23 17.38 10.93
CA ASP A 86 26.61 17.28 9.61
C ASP A 86 26.25 15.83 9.28
N ASP A 87 27.09 14.86 9.67
CA ASP A 87 26.80 13.43 9.52
C ASP A 87 25.67 12.96 10.44
N LEU A 88 25.54 13.56 11.64
CA LEU A 88 24.40 13.31 12.53
C LEU A 88 23.08 13.82 11.94
N GLN A 89 23.09 14.99 11.29
CA GLN A 89 21.93 15.56 10.60
C GLN A 89 21.50 14.68 9.42
N LYS A 90 22.45 14.25 8.57
CA LYS A 90 22.16 13.33 7.46
C LYS A 90 21.60 11.99 7.95
N LEU A 91 22.10 11.48 9.08
CA LEU A 91 21.57 10.25 9.69
C LEU A 91 20.11 10.44 10.12
N SER A 92 19.82 11.54 10.80
CA SER A 92 18.47 11.89 11.24
C SER A 92 17.50 11.94 10.06
N GLU A 93 17.89 12.59 8.96
CA GLU A 93 17.10 12.67 7.72
C GLU A 93 16.90 11.30 7.07
N ALA A 94 17.95 10.47 7.02
CA ALA A 94 17.87 9.11 6.49
C ALA A 94 16.92 8.24 7.32
N ILE A 95 16.97 8.35 8.65
CA ILE A 95 16.07 7.66 9.58
C ILE A 95 14.63 8.15 9.39
N ALA A 96 14.41 9.47 9.30
CA ALA A 96 13.09 10.03 9.07
C ALA A 96 12.49 9.55 7.75
N ALA A 97 13.29 9.56 6.67
CA ALA A 97 12.85 9.04 5.37
C ALA A 97 12.58 7.53 5.41
N ALA A 98 13.39 6.75 6.12
CA ALA A 98 13.16 5.32 6.33
C ALA A 98 11.85 5.08 7.11
N LYS A 99 11.61 5.85 8.17
CA LYS A 99 10.38 5.80 8.97
C LYS A 99 9.14 6.06 8.11
N THR A 100 9.14 7.12 7.31
CA THR A 100 8.02 7.43 6.39
C THR A 100 7.75 6.28 5.41
N ARG A 101 8.80 5.64 4.87
CA ARG A 101 8.65 4.47 3.98
C ARG A 101 7.97 3.29 4.70
N VAL A 102 8.41 2.99 5.93
CA VAL A 102 7.85 1.91 6.74
C VAL A 102 6.40 2.18 7.10
N GLU A 103 6.08 3.39 7.57
CA GLU A 103 4.73 3.75 8.00
C GLU A 103 3.72 3.69 6.86
N GLY A 104 4.10 4.19 5.68
CA GLY A 104 3.26 4.14 4.49
C GLY A 104 2.98 2.69 4.04
N CYS A 105 4.02 1.86 3.96
CA CYS A 105 3.88 0.45 3.60
C CYS A 105 3.06 -0.33 4.64
N SER A 106 3.34 -0.10 5.92
CA SER A 106 2.65 -0.75 7.04
C SER A 106 1.16 -0.42 7.05
N SER A 107 0.79 0.85 6.87
CA SER A 107 -0.61 1.28 6.81
C SER A 107 -1.35 0.61 5.65
N PHE A 108 -0.74 0.58 4.46
CA PHE A 108 -1.29 -0.13 3.31
C PHE A 108 -1.49 -1.62 3.58
N LEU A 109 -0.46 -2.32 4.09
CA LEU A 109 -0.55 -3.75 4.38
C LEU A 109 -1.59 -4.08 5.45
N LYS A 110 -1.68 -3.27 6.51
CA LYS A 110 -2.71 -3.44 7.55
C LYS A 110 -4.12 -3.34 6.95
N ALA A 111 -4.36 -2.33 6.11
CA ALA A 111 -5.65 -2.17 5.43
C ALA A 111 -5.94 -3.34 4.47
N ALA A 112 -4.94 -3.79 3.71
CA ALA A 112 -5.08 -4.93 2.79
C ALA A 112 -5.33 -6.25 3.54
N ILE A 113 -4.64 -6.50 4.65
CA ILE A 113 -4.86 -7.68 5.51
C ILE A 113 -6.27 -7.64 6.08
N LYS A 114 -6.72 -6.49 6.59
CA LYS A 114 -8.08 -6.31 7.10
C LYS A 114 -9.13 -6.63 6.02
N TRP A 115 -8.98 -6.05 4.82
CA TRP A 115 -9.83 -6.39 3.67
C TRP A 115 -9.83 -7.90 3.40
N SER A 116 -8.65 -8.53 3.32
CA SER A 116 -8.56 -9.96 3.03
C SER A 116 -9.19 -10.86 4.10
N ALA A 117 -9.18 -10.43 5.36
CA ALA A 117 -9.80 -11.17 6.46
C ALA A 117 -11.33 -11.03 6.43
N GLU A 118 -11.85 -9.86 6.05
CA GLU A 118 -13.29 -9.59 5.97
C GLU A 118 -13.95 -10.19 4.71
N PHE A 119 -13.24 -10.18 3.58
CA PHE A 119 -13.76 -10.59 2.28
C PHE A 119 -13.12 -11.87 1.73
N GLY A 120 -12.24 -12.50 2.52
CA GLY A 120 -11.73 -13.84 2.32
C GLY A 120 -12.78 -14.88 2.68
N ALA A 121 -13.10 -15.79 1.77
CA ALA A 121 -13.84 -16.99 2.14
C ALA A 121 -13.05 -17.71 3.24
N HIS A 122 -13.68 -17.93 4.40
CA HIS A 122 -13.18 -18.87 5.40
C HIS A 122 -12.94 -20.20 4.68
N ARG A 123 -11.68 -20.52 4.34
CA ARG A 123 -11.32 -21.85 3.83
C ARG A 123 -11.36 -22.94 4.92
N TYR A 124 -12.04 -22.68 6.04
CA TYR A 124 -12.48 -23.71 6.96
C TYR A 124 -13.93 -24.04 6.63
N GLY A 125 -14.11 -24.79 5.56
CA GLY A 125 -15.36 -25.47 5.29
C GLY A 125 -15.65 -26.46 6.42
N SER A 126 -16.82 -26.30 7.02
CA SER A 126 -17.68 -27.35 7.56
C SER A 126 -17.14 -28.78 7.42
N SER A 127 -16.49 -29.30 8.47
CA SER A 127 -16.40 -30.74 8.69
C SER A 127 -17.32 -31.09 9.85
N GLY A 128 -18.35 -31.89 9.58
CA GLY A 128 -19.18 -32.53 10.62
C GLY A 128 -20.68 -32.35 10.48
N ALA A 129 -21.26 -32.78 9.36
CA ALA A 129 -22.67 -33.15 9.30
C ALA A 129 -22.87 -34.22 8.21
N ALA A 130 -22.58 -35.47 8.57
CA ALA A 130 -23.15 -36.69 8.00
C ALA A 130 -22.85 -37.84 8.96
#